data_AF-A0A2R3Z6N4-F1
#
_entry.id   AF-A0A2R3Z6N4-F1
#
_cell.length_a   1.000
_cell.length_b   1.000
_cell.length_c   1.000
_cell.angle_alpha   90.00
_cell.angle_beta   90.00
_cell.angle_gamma   90.00
#
_symmetry.space_group_name_H-M   'P 1'
#
loop_
_entity.id
_entity.type
_entity.pdbx_description
1 polymer ?
#
loop_
_entity_poly.entity_id
_entity_poly.type
_entity_poly.pdbx_seq_one_letter_code
_entity_poly.pdbx_strand_id
1 'polypeptide(L)'
;MKFKDLRKKPWFRFISNKYVLITLIFAGWMFFLDTNSWLIHHELNQEIQELQDNKNYYQTQIAEDKEVINKLHDSTELEKFARQKYYMKRDDEDIYIIEYDTID
;
A
#
# COMPACT_ATOMS: atom_id res chain seq x y z
N MET A 1 20.84 -46.02 -8.74
CA MET A 1 21.41 -46.43 -7.43
C MET A 1 20.51 -47.49 -6.80
N LYS A 2 21.04 -48.59 -6.27
CA LYS A 2 20.22 -49.70 -5.76
C LYS A 2 19.56 -49.31 -4.43
N PHE A 3 18.23 -49.46 -4.31
CA PHE A 3 17.46 -49.21 -3.07
C PHE A 3 18.04 -49.93 -1.83
N LYS A 4 18.75 -51.05 -2.04
CA LYS A 4 19.42 -51.82 -0.99
C LYS A 4 20.60 -51.07 -0.35
N ASP A 5 21.24 -50.16 -1.07
CA ASP A 5 22.39 -49.39 -0.58
C ASP A 5 21.96 -48.18 0.27
N LEU A 6 20.75 -47.65 0.02
CA LEU A 6 20.16 -46.57 0.80
C LEU A 6 19.76 -47.04 2.21
N ARG A 7 19.21 -48.26 2.34
CA ARG A 7 18.81 -48.87 3.62
C ARG A 7 19.96 -49.11 4.60
N LYS A 8 21.21 -49.16 4.13
CA LYS A 8 22.39 -49.41 4.97
C LYS A 8 22.92 -48.15 5.67
N LYS A 9 22.48 -46.96 5.27
CA LYS A 9 22.96 -45.70 5.84
C LYS A 9 22.21 -45.37 7.15
N PRO A 10 22.89 -44.83 8.18
CA PRO A 10 22.29 -44.57 9.49
C PRO A 10 21.15 -43.54 9.44
N TRP A 11 21.24 -42.54 8.56
CA TRP A 11 20.18 -41.55 8.37
C TRP A 11 18.89 -42.13 7.79
N PHE A 12 18.98 -43.20 6.98
CA PHE A 12 17.80 -43.85 6.40
C PHE A 12 16.96 -44.51 7.49
N ARG A 13 17.61 -45.12 8.50
CA ARG A 13 16.92 -45.73 9.64
C ARG A 13 16.14 -44.68 10.45
N PHE A 14 16.72 -43.49 10.62
CA PHE A 14 16.06 -42.37 11.30
C PHE A 14 14.87 -41.83 10.50
N ILE A 15 15.03 -41.56 9.21
CA ILE A 15 13.95 -41.05 8.35
C ILE A 15 12.85 -42.09 8.13
N SER A 16 13.17 -43.39 8.09
CA SER A 16 12.18 -44.46 7.92
C SER A 16 11.30 -44.70 9.17
N ASN A 17 11.56 -44.03 10.29
CA ASN A 17 10.72 -44.12 11.47
C ASN A 17 9.35 -43.48 11.20
N LYS A 18 8.26 -44.22 11.46
CA LYS A 18 6.88 -43.73 11.26
C LYS A 18 6.62 -42.40 11.95
N TYR A 19 7.19 -42.16 13.13
CA TYR A 19 7.01 -40.91 13.86
C TYR A 19 7.70 -39.75 13.12
N VAL A 20 8.91 -39.97 12.60
CA VAL A 20 9.65 -38.97 11.82
C VAL A 20 8.95 -38.66 10.50
N LEU A 21 8.41 -39.67 9.81
CA LEU A 21 7.64 -39.47 8.57
C LEU A 21 6.36 -38.67 8.82
N ILE A 22 5.58 -39.03 9.84
CA ILE A 22 4.35 -38.32 10.20
C ILE A 22 4.68 -36.88 10.59
N THR A 23 5.72 -36.65 11.39
CA THR A 23 6.16 -35.30 11.78
C THR A 23 6.67 -34.51 10.58
N LEU A 24 7.39 -35.11 9.63
CA LEU A 24 7.85 -34.42 8.42
C LEU A 24 6.68 -34.01 7.52
N ILE A 25 5.69 -34.89 7.35
CA ILE A 25 4.48 -34.58 6.58
C ILE A 25 3.68 -33.47 7.28
N PHE A 26 3.52 -33.58 8.60
CA PHE A 26 2.82 -32.58 9.41
C PHE A 26 3.54 -31.23 9.38
N ALA A 27 4.87 -31.22 9.53
CA ALA A 27 5.66 -30.00 9.42
C ALA A 27 5.54 -29.41 8.01
N GLY A 28 5.69 -30.22 6.96
CA GLY A 28 5.48 -29.77 5.59
C GLY A 28 4.10 -29.15 5.38
N TRP A 29 3.05 -29.77 5.94
CA TRP A 29 1.71 -29.20 5.92
C TRP A 29 1.68 -27.84 6.66
N MET A 30 2.15 -27.78 7.90
CA MET A 30 2.20 -26.56 8.70
C MET A 30 3.00 -25.43 8.05
N PHE A 31 4.00 -25.73 7.22
CA PHE A 31 4.80 -24.73 6.51
C PHE A 31 4.13 -24.23 5.22
N PHE A 32 3.46 -25.11 4.47
CA PHE A 32 2.99 -24.79 3.11
C PHE A 32 1.48 -24.55 2.99
N LEU A 33 0.63 -25.31 3.70
CA LEU A 33 -0.83 -25.20 3.57
C LEU A 33 -1.53 -24.63 4.80
N ASP A 34 -0.83 -24.47 5.92
CA ASP A 34 -1.39 -23.86 7.12
C ASP A 34 -1.36 -22.31 7.04
N THR A 35 -2.25 -21.67 7.80
CA THR A 35 -2.50 -20.21 7.80
C THR A 35 -1.29 -19.38 8.23
N ASN A 36 -0.27 -19.98 8.85
CA ASN A 36 1.02 -19.34 9.12
C ASN A 36 2.04 -19.47 7.97
N SER A 37 1.57 -19.67 6.73
CA SER A 37 2.46 -19.72 5.58
C SER A 37 3.23 -18.40 5.42
N TRP A 38 4.47 -18.50 4.97
CA TRP A 38 5.32 -17.34 4.69
C TRP A 38 4.68 -16.37 3.68
N LEU A 39 3.87 -16.88 2.76
CA LEU A 39 3.15 -16.08 1.77
C LEU A 39 2.16 -15.13 2.44
N ILE A 40 1.39 -15.61 3.42
CA ILE A 40 0.42 -14.79 4.16
C ILE A 40 1.15 -13.66 4.90
N HIS A 41 2.25 -13.97 5.58
CA HIS A 41 3.05 -12.91 6.21
C HIS A 41 3.61 -11.89 5.23
N HIS A 42 3.99 -12.31 4.01
CA HIS A 42 4.44 -11.38 2.98
C HIS A 42 3.32 -10.44 2.53
N GLU A 43 2.13 -10.99 2.26
CA GLU A 43 0.94 -10.22 1.87
C GLU A 43 0.54 -9.23 2.98
N LEU A 44 0.45 -9.67 4.23
CA LEU A 44 0.15 -8.77 5.35
C LEU A 44 1.20 -7.67 5.51
N ASN A 45 2.49 -7.96 5.30
CA ASN A 45 3.53 -6.93 5.36
C ASN A 45 3.38 -5.89 4.24
N GLN A 46 2.97 -6.32 3.05
CA GLN A 46 2.67 -5.39 1.94
C GLN A 46 1.46 -4.52 2.28
N GLU A 47 0.39 -5.10 2.81
CA GLU A 47 -0.79 -4.36 3.25
C GLU A 47 -0.44 -3.35 4.34
N ILE A 48 0.40 -3.72 5.31
CA ILE A 48 0.89 -2.80 6.35
C ILE A 48 1.67 -1.63 5.73
N GLN A 49 2.53 -1.89 4.75
CA GLN A 49 3.28 -0.83 4.07
C GLN A 49 2.34 0.11 3.31
N GLU A 50 1.39 -0.42 2.55
CA GLU A 50 0.40 0.37 1.82
C GLU A 50 -0.46 1.23 2.76
N LEU A 51 -0.93 0.67 3.87
CA LEU A 51 -1.68 1.41 4.88
C LEU A 51 -0.85 2.53 5.50
N GLN A 52 0.43 2.29 5.75
CA GLN A 52 1.33 3.28 6.33
C GLN A 52 1.63 4.42 5.33
N ASP A 53 1.83 4.09 4.06
CA ASP A 53 2.03 5.08 3.00
C ASP A 53 0.78 5.93 2.78
N ASN A 54 -0.39 5.30 2.74
CA ASN A 54 -1.67 5.99 2.66
C ASN A 54 -1.89 6.92 3.86
N LYS A 55 -1.57 6.46 5.07
CA LYS A 55 -1.64 7.28 6.28
C LYS A 55 -0.73 8.51 6.17
N ASN A 56 0.51 8.33 5.74
CA ASN A 56 1.45 9.44 5.59
C ASN A 56 0.95 10.44 4.52
N TYR A 57 0.48 9.94 3.38
CA TYR A 57 -0.10 10.75 2.32
C TYR A 57 -1.24 11.63 2.83
N TYR A 58 -2.24 11.03 3.49
CA TYR A 58 -3.38 11.78 4.01
C TYR A 58 -2.98 12.76 5.12
N GLN A 59 -2.02 12.42 5.96
CA GLN A 59 -1.51 13.35 6.98
C GLN A 59 -0.87 14.59 6.35
N THR A 60 -0.09 14.43 5.28
CA THR A 60 0.48 15.55 4.53
C THR A 60 -0.60 16.39 3.87
N GLN A 61 -1.56 15.76 3.17
CA GLN A 61 -2.66 16.48 2.53
C GLN A 61 -3.51 17.26 3.55
N ILE A 62 -3.81 16.68 4.71
CA ILE A 62 -4.53 17.38 5.79
C ILE A 62 -3.73 18.58 6.31
N ALA A 63 -2.40 18.48 6.40
CA ALA A 63 -1.56 19.60 6.81
C ALA A 63 -1.58 20.73 5.78
N GLU A 64 -1.45 20.40 4.49
CA GLU A 64 -1.55 21.35 3.39
C GLU A 64 -2.93 22.04 3.34
N ASP A 65 -4.00 21.27 3.45
CA ASP A 65 -5.37 21.78 3.45
C ASP A 65 -5.64 22.71 4.64
N LYS A 66 -5.10 22.39 5.82
CA LYS A 66 -5.20 23.27 6.99
C LYS A 66 -4.52 24.62 6.75
N GLU A 67 -3.34 24.61 6.13
CA GLU A 67 -2.65 25.86 5.76
C GLU A 67 -3.45 26.66 4.72
N VAL A 68 -4.10 25.98 3.77
CA VAL A 68 -5.00 26.64 2.80
C VAL A 68 -6.20 27.26 3.51
N ILE A 69 -6.88 26.52 4.38
CA ILE A 69 -8.03 27.02 5.15
C ILE A 69 -7.62 28.23 6.00
N ASN A 70 -6.46 28.15 6.68
CA ASN A 70 -5.93 29.26 7.46
C ASN A 70 -5.70 30.52 6.61
N LYS A 71 -5.22 30.37 5.38
CA LYS A 71 -5.08 31.50 4.44
C LYS A 71 -6.43 32.05 3.99
N LEU A 72 -7.41 31.18 3.75
CA LEU A 72 -8.76 31.56 3.33
C LEU A 72 -9.59 32.22 4.45
N HIS A 73 -9.12 32.19 5.71
CA HIS A 73 -9.75 32.98 6.77
C HIS A 73 -9.59 34.50 6.57
N ASP A 74 -8.59 34.94 5.81
CA ASP A 74 -8.48 36.34 5.39
C ASP A 74 -9.47 36.61 4.25
N SER A 75 -10.34 37.62 4.42
CA SER A 75 -11.29 38.07 3.41
C SER A 75 -10.63 38.37 2.06
N THR A 76 -9.39 38.85 2.07
CA THR A 76 -8.66 39.23 0.85
C THR A 76 -8.24 38.00 0.05
N GLU A 77 -7.67 37.01 0.73
CA GLU A 77 -7.23 35.76 0.11
C GLU A 77 -8.42 34.89 -0.31
N LEU A 78 -9.53 34.94 0.44
CA LEU A 78 -10.79 34.30 0.05
C LEU A 78 -11.37 34.88 -1.24
N GLU A 79 -11.44 36.22 -1.35
CA GLU A 79 -11.92 36.89 -2.57
C GLU A 79 -11.03 36.55 -3.77
N LYS A 80 -9.70 36.60 -3.58
CA LYS A 80 -8.73 36.22 -4.62
C LYS A 80 -8.90 34.77 -5.06
N PHE A 81 -9.09 33.84 -4.13
CA PHE A 81 -9.35 32.43 -4.44
C PHE A 81 -10.66 32.25 -5.21
N ALA A 82 -11.75 32.89 -4.77
CA ALA A 82 -13.05 32.86 -5.44
C ALA A 82 -12.97 33.40 -6.87
N ARG A 83 -12.24 34.50 -7.08
CA ARG A 83 -12.02 35.09 -8.41
C ARG A 83 -11.16 34.21 -9.32
N GLN A 84 -10.09 33.61 -8.81
CA GLN A 84 -9.17 32.81 -9.62
C GLN A 84 -9.66 31.39 -9.92
N LYS A 85 -10.33 30.74 -8.96
CA LYS A 85 -10.78 29.35 -9.13
C LYS A 85 -12.21 29.22 -9.64
N TYR A 86 -13.09 30.10 -9.21
CA TYR A 86 -14.51 30.01 -9.53
C TYR A 86 -14.99 31.15 -10.44
N TYR A 87 -14.10 32.04 -10.86
CA TYR A 87 -14.44 33.20 -11.70
C TYR A 87 -15.61 34.00 -11.13
N MET A 88 -15.67 34.14 -9.80
CA MET A 88 -16.70 34.94 -9.16
C MET A 88 -16.48 36.43 -9.48
N LYS A 89 -17.56 37.15 -9.81
CA LYS A 89 -17.59 38.60 -10.03
C LYS A 89 -18.71 39.24 -9.24
N ARG A 90 -18.61 40.56 -9.03
CA ARG A 90 -19.74 41.38 -8.60
C ARG A 90 -20.66 41.68 -9.79
N ASP A 91 -21.89 42.09 -9.50
CA ASP A 91 -22.90 42.39 -10.54
C ASP A 91 -22.49 43.57 -11.43
N ASP A 92 -21.64 44.46 -10.93
CA ASP A 92 -21.09 45.64 -11.61
C ASP A 92 -19.73 45.41 -12.29
N GLU A 93 -19.24 44.17 -12.34
CA GLU A 93 -17.95 43.80 -12.92
C GLU A 93 -18.12 42.91 -14.16
N ASP A 94 -17.19 42.99 -15.12
CA ASP A 94 -17.10 42.07 -16.26
C ASP A 94 -15.78 41.29 -16.24
N ILE A 95 -15.86 39.96 -16.43
CA ILE A 95 -14.69 39.07 -16.48
C ILE A 95 -14.34 38.82 -17.94
N TYR A 96 -13.06 39.06 -18.29
CA TYR A 96 -12.50 38.70 -19.58
C TYR A 96 -11.53 37.52 -19.40
N ILE A 97 -11.78 36.42 -20.11
CA ILE A 97 -10.86 35.28 -20.19
C ILE A 97 -10.12 35.40 -21.52
N ILE A 98 -8.80 35.58 -21.45
CA ILE A 98 -7.95 35.70 -22.64
C ILE A 98 -7.32 34.34 -22.90
N GLU A 99 -7.82 33.65 -23.92
CA GLU A 99 -7.22 32.41 -24.42
C GLU A 99 -6.32 32.76 -25.60
N TYR A 100 -5.06 32.33 -25.52
CA TYR A 100 -4.15 32.41 -26.66
C TYR A 100 -4.30 31.14 -27.46
N ASP A 101 -4.99 31.24 -28.60
CA ASP A 101 -4.99 30.16 -29.58
C ASP A 101 -3.61 30.18 -30.28
N THR A 102 -2.84 29.11 -30.12
CA THR A 102 -1.63 28.93 -30.92
C THR A 102 -2.10 28.63 -32.33
N ILE A 103 -1.90 29.57 -33.24
CA ILE A 103 -2.08 29.35 -34.68
C ILE A 103 -1.11 28.23 -35.08
N ASP A 104 -1.62 27.01 -35.24
CA ASP A 104 -0.92 25.90 -35.88
C ASP A 104 -0.65 26.19 -37.37
#